data_AF-A0A350W344-F1
#
_entry.id   AF-A0A350W344-F1
#
_cell.length_a   1.000
_cell.length_b   1.000
_cell.length_c   1.000
_cell.angle_alpha   90.00
_cell.angle_beta   90.00
_cell.angle_gamma   90.00
#
_symmetry.space_group_name_H-M   'P 1'
#
loop_
_entity.id
_entity.type
_entity.pdbx_description
1 polymer ?
#
loop_
_entity_poly.entity_id
_entity_poly.type
_entity_poly.pdbx_seq_one_letter_code
_entity_poly.pdbx_strand_id
1 'polypeptide(L)'
;MKALDNIIKEVKCSKVRPPENLSFNIMTKIKALDGRTSTDKFNFRKYLLRPALASAFLFFVTVSILYFTKPKTINITFVLYKPDAFSVQLAGDFNNWNPSVGVLENKNGYWMTTVNLEPGQYKYMFVVNEKEWIPDPANSEYVISAFGGENSVVEVGNSI
;
A
#
# COMPACT_ATOMS: atom_id res chain seq x y z
N MET A 1 -31.60 -43.41 -28.25
CA MET A 1 -32.32 -42.47 -27.35
C MET A 1 -33.66 -43.07 -26.90
N LYS A 2 -33.64 -44.15 -26.10
CA LYS A 2 -34.84 -44.74 -25.46
C LYS A 2 -34.61 -45.10 -23.98
N ALA A 3 -33.37 -44.95 -23.50
CA ALA A 3 -32.97 -45.23 -22.12
C ALA A 3 -33.06 -44.00 -21.20
N LEU A 4 -33.01 -42.78 -21.75
CA LEU A 4 -33.10 -41.54 -20.97
C LEU A 4 -34.56 -41.13 -20.65
N ASP A 5 -35.53 -41.55 -21.45
CA ASP A 5 -36.95 -41.23 -21.25
C ASP A 5 -37.60 -42.03 -20.11
N ASN A 6 -37.02 -43.19 -19.76
CA ASN A 6 -37.52 -44.01 -18.65
C ASN A 6 -37.04 -43.55 -17.28
N ILE A 7 -35.92 -42.82 -17.20
CA ILE A 7 -35.40 -42.27 -15.93
C ILE A 7 -36.19 -41.02 -15.52
N ILE A 8 -36.64 -40.23 -16.50
CA ILE A 8 -37.40 -39.00 -16.24
C ILE A 8 -38.85 -39.30 -15.78
N LYS A 9 -39.37 -40.50 -16.02
CA LYS A 9 -40.73 -40.90 -15.58
C LYS A 9 -40.85 -41.27 -14.10
N GLU A 10 -39.75 -41.53 -13.39
CA GLU A 10 -39.80 -41.95 -11.97
C GLU A 10 -39.47 -40.85 -10.96
N VAL A 11 -39.09 -39.65 -11.39
CA VAL A 11 -38.98 -38.48 -10.50
C VAL A 11 -40.37 -37.87 -10.27
N LYS A 12 -41.29 -38.72 -9.79
CA LYS A 12 -42.54 -38.30 -9.18
C LYS A 12 -42.14 -37.61 -7.88
N CYS A 13 -42.03 -36.28 -7.93
CA CYS A 13 -41.73 -35.44 -6.78
C CYS A 13 -42.77 -35.71 -5.69
N SER A 14 -42.46 -36.68 -4.82
CA SER A 14 -43.29 -37.03 -3.68
C SER A 14 -43.21 -35.87 -2.72
N LYS A 15 -44.32 -35.13 -2.62
CA LYS A 15 -44.49 -34.03 -1.67
C LYS A 15 -44.51 -34.65 -0.27
N VAL A 16 -43.33 -34.87 0.32
CA VAL A 16 -43.19 -35.39 1.68
C VAL A 16 -43.86 -34.39 2.61
N ARG A 17 -45.03 -34.75 3.17
CA ARG A 17 -45.63 -33.97 4.25
C ARG A 17 -44.81 -34.19 5.51
N PRO A 18 -44.42 -33.12 6.22
CA PRO A 18 -43.81 -33.28 7.53
C PRO A 18 -44.76 -34.06 8.46
N PRO A 19 -44.24 -34.95 9.31
CA PRO A 19 -45.07 -35.67 10.27
C PRO A 19 -45.76 -34.70 11.22
N GLU A 20 -47.00 -34.99 11.61
CA GLU A 20 -47.89 -34.07 12.34
C GLU A 20 -47.33 -33.60 13.70
N ASN A 21 -46.40 -34.36 14.28
CA ASN A 21 -45.76 -34.09 15.56
C ASN A 21 -44.34 -33.47 15.44
N LEU A 22 -43.93 -33.05 14.24
CA LEU A 22 -42.59 -32.51 14.01
C LEU A 22 -42.32 -31.28 14.89
N SER A 23 -43.26 -30.34 14.95
CA SER A 23 -43.15 -29.13 15.76
C SER A 23 -42.99 -29.43 17.25
N PHE A 24 -43.75 -30.42 17.76
CA PHE A 24 -43.67 -30.86 19.15
C PHE A 24 -42.31 -31.51 19.47
N ASN A 25 -41.81 -32.36 18.58
CA ASN A 25 -40.51 -33.02 18.74
C ASN A 25 -39.33 -32.04 18.63
N ILE A 26 -39.46 -31.02 17.78
CA ILE A 26 -38.49 -29.94 17.69
C ILE A 26 -38.54 -29.08 18.96
N MET A 27 -39.73 -28.68 19.42
CA MET A 27 -39.89 -27.84 20.61
C MET A 27 -39.43 -28.53 21.89
N THR A 28 -39.68 -29.83 22.04
CA THR A 28 -39.20 -30.59 23.20
C THR A 28 -37.68 -30.70 23.20
N LYS A 29 -37.05 -30.92 22.03
CA LYS A 29 -35.58 -30.90 21.92
C LYS A 29 -35.00 -29.51 22.14
N ILE A 30 -35.61 -28.44 21.62
CA ILE A 30 -35.16 -27.06 21.86
C ILE A 30 -35.25 -26.73 23.35
N LYS A 31 -36.36 -27.07 24.04
CA LYS A 31 -36.49 -26.86 25.49
C LYS A 31 -35.45 -27.65 26.28
N ALA A 32 -35.10 -28.86 25.85
CA ALA A 32 -34.05 -29.66 26.46
C ALA A 32 -32.64 -29.10 26.19
N LEU A 33 -32.43 -28.43 25.06
CA LEU A 33 -31.18 -27.75 24.69
C LEU A 33 -31.03 -26.40 25.39
N ASP A 34 -32.12 -25.70 25.68
CA ASP A 34 -32.14 -24.40 26.36
C ASP A 34 -31.70 -24.50 27.84
N GLY A 35 -31.87 -25.68 28.45
CA GLY A 35 -31.29 -25.98 29.77
C GLY A 35 -29.75 -26.04 29.81
N ARG A 36 -29.08 -25.92 28.66
CA ARG A 36 -27.63 -25.80 28.51
C ARG A 36 -27.17 -24.39 28.12
N THR A 37 -27.96 -23.35 28.34
CA THR A 37 -27.39 -22.00 28.39
C THR A 37 -26.63 -21.86 29.71
N SER A 38 -25.40 -22.37 29.73
CA SER A 38 -24.39 -21.92 30.68
C SER A 38 -24.30 -20.42 30.48
N THR A 39 -24.97 -19.67 31.35
CA THR A 39 -24.56 -18.31 31.67
C THR A 39 -23.25 -18.44 32.43
N ASP A 40 -22.21 -18.90 31.72
CA ASP A 40 -20.85 -18.64 32.11
C ASP A 40 -20.75 -17.13 32.13
N LYS A 41 -20.90 -16.58 33.33
CA LYS A 41 -20.60 -15.19 33.64
C LYS A 41 -19.15 -15.03 33.25
N PHE A 42 -18.92 -14.67 32.00
CA PHE A 42 -17.61 -14.36 31.47
C PHE A 42 -17.12 -13.22 32.36
N ASN A 43 -16.22 -13.55 33.28
CA ASN A 43 -15.78 -12.66 34.33
C ASN A 43 -14.86 -11.60 33.69
N PHE A 44 -15.46 -10.66 32.97
CA PHE A 44 -14.77 -9.57 32.28
C PHE A 44 -13.89 -8.76 33.24
N ARG A 45 -14.28 -8.72 34.52
CA ARG A 45 -13.49 -8.14 35.62
C ARG A 45 -12.12 -8.80 35.83
N LYS A 46 -11.95 -10.10 35.54
CA LYS A 46 -10.63 -10.78 35.55
C LYS A 46 -9.75 -10.35 34.36
N TYR A 47 -10.37 -9.91 33.27
CA TYR A 47 -9.70 -9.48 32.04
C TYR A 47 -9.49 -7.96 31.98
N LEU A 48 -9.94 -7.19 32.98
CA LEU A 48 -9.69 -5.75 33.06
C LEU A 48 -8.38 -5.40 33.78
N LEU A 49 -7.86 -6.29 34.65
CA LEU A 49 -6.65 -6.04 35.45
C LEU A 49 -5.36 -6.61 34.84
N ARG A 50 -5.44 -7.32 33.71
CA ARG A 50 -4.30 -7.97 33.03
C ARG A 50 -3.88 -7.42 31.65
N PRO A 51 -4.66 -6.62 30.89
CA PRO A 51 -4.25 -6.25 29.53
C PRO A 51 -3.29 -5.05 29.47
N ALA A 52 -3.06 -4.33 30.57
CA ALA A 52 -2.18 -3.15 30.57
C ALA A 52 -0.72 -3.46 30.18
N LEU A 53 -0.21 -4.65 30.52
CA LEU A 53 1.15 -5.07 30.14
C LEU A 53 1.22 -5.58 28.70
N ALA A 54 0.20 -6.31 28.24
CA ALA A 54 0.17 -6.86 26.89
C ALA A 54 -0.06 -5.77 25.82
N SER A 55 -0.89 -4.75 26.12
CA SER A 55 -1.10 -3.62 25.22
C SER A 55 0.12 -2.70 25.16
N ALA A 56 0.78 -2.46 26.31
CA ALA A 56 2.05 -1.74 26.34
C ALA A 56 3.11 -2.50 25.53
N PHE A 57 3.24 -3.83 25.70
CA PHE A 57 4.19 -4.62 24.92
C PHE A 57 3.86 -4.62 23.41
N LEU A 58 2.60 -4.79 23.02
CA LEU A 58 2.18 -4.68 21.62
C LEU A 58 2.48 -3.29 21.05
N PHE A 59 2.21 -2.23 21.81
CA PHE A 59 2.54 -0.86 21.42
C PHE A 59 4.07 -0.66 21.35
N PHE A 60 4.84 -1.18 22.30
CA PHE A 60 6.30 -1.13 22.25
C PHE A 60 6.86 -1.95 21.09
N VAL A 61 6.28 -3.10 20.76
CA VAL A 61 6.67 -3.94 19.62
C VAL A 61 6.31 -3.24 18.31
N THR A 62 5.10 -2.69 18.16
CA THR A 62 4.70 -1.98 16.94
C THR A 62 5.50 -0.69 16.75
N VAL A 63 5.70 0.08 17.82
CA VAL A 63 6.54 1.27 17.82
C VAL A 63 7.99 0.88 17.52
N SER A 64 8.55 -0.15 18.17
CA SER A 64 9.92 -0.61 17.90
C SER A 64 10.12 -1.11 16.47
N ILE A 65 9.15 -1.83 15.90
CA ILE A 65 9.20 -2.24 14.49
C ILE A 65 9.26 -1.01 13.58
N LEU A 66 8.41 0.00 13.80
CA LEU A 66 8.43 1.24 13.02
C LEU A 66 9.74 2.05 13.20
N TYR A 67 10.34 2.02 14.39
CA TYR A 67 11.61 2.69 14.65
C TYR A 67 12.80 1.97 13.99
N PHE A 68 12.76 0.64 13.89
CA PHE A 68 13.88 -0.15 13.34
C PHE A 68 13.92 -0.21 11.81
N THR A 69 12.83 0.13 11.12
CA THR A 69 12.77 0.11 9.65
C THR A 69 12.94 1.50 9.02
N LYS A 70 13.89 2.32 9.49
CA LYS A 70 14.26 3.52 8.74
C LYS A 70 15.16 3.13 7.56
N PRO A 71 14.74 3.35 6.30
CA PRO A 71 15.55 3.02 5.14
C PRO A 71 16.82 3.87 5.11
N LYS A 72 17.95 3.27 4.72
CA LYS A 72 19.21 3.96 4.52
C LYS A 72 19.09 4.82 3.25
N THR A 73 19.26 6.12 3.39
CA THR A 73 19.24 7.06 2.26
C THR A 73 20.65 7.37 1.76
N ILE A 74 20.78 7.70 0.48
CA ILE A 74 22.02 8.13 -0.18
C ILE A 74 21.84 9.56 -0.68
N ASN A 75 22.85 10.40 -0.47
CA ASN A 75 22.84 11.78 -0.94
C ASN A 75 23.23 11.80 -2.42
N ILE A 76 22.32 12.25 -3.28
CA ILE A 76 22.54 12.39 -4.72
C ILE A 76 22.55 13.88 -5.06
N THR A 77 23.62 14.33 -5.71
CA THR A 77 23.75 15.70 -6.18
C THR A 77 23.37 15.80 -7.64
N PHE A 78 22.37 16.63 -7.93
CA PHE A 78 21.94 16.97 -9.28
C PHE A 78 22.63 18.25 -9.72
N VAL A 79 23.17 18.27 -10.94
CA VAL A 79 23.93 19.41 -11.48
C VAL A 79 23.46 19.71 -12.89
N LEU A 80 23.21 20.99 -13.18
CA LEU A 80 22.93 21.47 -14.52
C LEU A 80 23.80 22.69 -14.84
N TYR A 81 24.53 22.65 -15.96
CA TYR A 81 25.22 23.83 -16.46
C TYR A 81 24.27 24.65 -17.36
N LYS A 82 23.85 25.82 -16.87
CA LYS A 82 22.96 26.75 -17.59
C LYS A 82 23.24 28.19 -17.12
N PRO A 83 24.31 28.82 -17.64
CA PRO A 83 24.76 30.14 -17.17
C PRO A 83 23.75 31.26 -17.45
N ASP A 84 22.95 31.14 -18.51
CA ASP A 84 21.96 32.14 -18.91
C ASP A 84 20.60 31.99 -18.20
N ALA A 85 20.43 30.97 -17.36
CA ALA A 85 19.21 30.79 -16.58
C ALA A 85 19.17 31.74 -15.38
N PHE A 86 17.96 32.19 -15.02
CA PHE A 86 17.73 32.96 -13.79
C PHE A 86 17.12 32.10 -12.67
N SER A 87 16.50 30.97 -13.02
CA SER A 87 16.04 29.98 -12.06
C SER A 87 16.14 28.57 -12.64
N VAL A 88 16.51 27.61 -11.80
CA VAL A 88 16.45 26.19 -12.12
C VAL A 88 15.82 25.46 -10.95
N GLN A 89 14.87 24.60 -11.27
CA GLN A 89 14.15 23.75 -10.32
C GLN A 89 14.27 22.28 -10.78
N LEU A 90 14.18 21.36 -9.82
CA LEU A 90 14.23 19.92 -10.01
C LEU A 90 12.84 19.35 -9.74
N ALA A 91 12.32 18.58 -10.69
CA ALA A 91 11.06 17.86 -10.55
C ALA A 91 11.27 16.39 -10.87
N GLY A 92 10.80 15.50 -10.00
CA GLY A 92 10.94 14.07 -10.18
C GLY A 92 10.07 13.27 -9.22
N ASP A 93 10.21 11.95 -9.28
CA ASP A 93 9.37 11.03 -8.50
C ASP A 93 9.47 11.28 -6.98
N PHE A 94 10.65 11.68 -6.49
CA PHE A 94 10.93 11.94 -5.06
C PHE A 94 10.27 13.22 -4.51
N ASN A 95 9.79 14.12 -5.37
CA ASN A 95 9.10 15.34 -4.94
C ASN A 95 7.73 15.50 -5.62
N ASN A 96 7.13 14.38 -6.05
CA ASN A 96 5.84 14.36 -6.73
C ASN A 96 5.78 15.29 -7.94
N TRP A 97 6.89 15.44 -8.66
CA TRP A 97 7.00 16.31 -9.82
C TRP A 97 6.64 17.78 -9.53
N ASN A 98 6.88 18.25 -8.30
CA ASN A 98 6.62 19.62 -7.89
C ASN A 98 7.90 20.48 -7.95
N PRO A 99 8.06 21.38 -8.94
CA PRO A 99 9.26 22.18 -9.11
C PRO A 99 9.53 23.13 -7.92
N SER A 100 8.46 23.62 -7.27
CA SER A 100 8.55 24.62 -6.19
C SER A 100 9.30 24.13 -4.96
N VAL A 101 9.43 22.82 -4.77
CA VAL A 101 10.16 22.22 -3.63
C VAL A 101 11.56 21.74 -4.00
N GLY A 102 11.96 21.87 -5.27
CA GLY A 102 13.24 21.39 -5.80
C GLY A 102 14.13 22.52 -6.30
N VAL A 103 14.22 23.66 -5.63
CA VAL A 103 15.02 24.81 -6.09
C VAL A 103 16.53 24.46 -6.07
N LEU A 104 17.25 24.78 -7.14
CA LEU A 104 18.71 24.63 -7.22
C LEU A 104 19.44 25.94 -6.87
N GLU A 105 20.61 25.82 -6.27
CA GLU A 105 21.52 26.94 -6.02
C GLU A 105 22.43 27.16 -7.23
N ASN A 106 22.60 28.42 -7.66
CA ASN A 106 23.56 28.79 -8.71
C ASN A 106 24.95 29.03 -8.11
N LYS A 107 25.95 28.37 -8.69
CA LYS A 107 27.37 28.65 -8.47
C LYS A 107 28.06 28.82 -9.82
N ASN A 108 28.28 30.05 -10.25
CA ASN A 108 28.97 30.40 -11.49
C ASN A 108 28.37 29.70 -12.73
N GLY A 109 27.04 29.64 -12.83
CA GLY A 109 26.32 29.01 -13.94
C GLY A 109 26.10 27.50 -13.81
N TYR A 110 26.65 26.88 -12.76
CA TYR A 110 26.28 25.53 -12.33
C TYR A 110 25.15 25.60 -11.31
N TRP A 111 24.00 25.06 -11.68
CA TRP A 111 22.86 24.89 -10.78
C TRP A 111 22.99 23.55 -10.09
N MET A 112 22.87 23.51 -8.76
CA MET A 112 23.02 22.28 -8.00
C MET A 112 22.06 22.16 -6.82
N THR A 113 21.64 20.93 -6.53
CA THR A 113 20.93 20.57 -5.30
C THR A 113 21.29 19.14 -4.90
N THR A 114 21.19 18.82 -3.60
CA THR A 114 21.44 17.46 -3.09
C THR A 114 20.18 16.93 -2.44
N VAL A 115 19.75 15.75 -2.87
CA VAL A 115 18.53 15.07 -2.39
C VAL A 115 18.92 13.74 -1.75
N ASN A 116 18.32 13.45 -0.59
CA ASN A 116 18.47 12.16 0.06
C ASN A 116 17.44 11.19 -0.52
N LEU A 117 17.92 10.18 -1.23
CA LEU A 117 17.07 9.19 -1.89
C LEU A 117 17.28 7.81 -1.28
N GLU A 118 16.20 7.06 -1.17
CA GLU A 118 16.28 5.63 -0.85
C GLU A 118 16.78 4.85 -2.08
N PRO A 119 17.29 3.62 -1.89
CA PRO A 119 17.61 2.75 -2.99
C PRO A 119 16.41 2.52 -3.90
N GLY A 120 16.58 2.75 -5.21
CA GLY A 120 15.50 2.71 -6.18
C GLY A 120 15.83 3.45 -7.46
N GLN A 121 14.88 3.43 -8.40
CA GLN A 121 14.97 4.14 -9.66
C GLN A 121 14.01 5.34 -9.63
N TYR A 122 14.52 6.52 -9.96
CA TYR A 122 13.74 7.76 -9.97
C TYR A 122 13.86 8.47 -11.31
N LYS A 123 12.73 8.93 -11.83
CA LYS A 123 12.68 9.80 -13.01
C LYS A 123 12.70 11.26 -12.56
N TYR A 124 13.37 12.10 -13.34
CA TYR A 124 13.47 13.53 -13.07
C TYR A 124 13.67 14.37 -14.34
N MET A 125 13.42 15.67 -14.22
CA MET A 125 13.71 16.72 -15.19
C MET A 125 14.09 18.02 -14.48
N PHE A 126 14.80 18.90 -15.18
CA PHE A 126 15.03 20.27 -14.76
C PHE A 126 13.97 21.19 -15.36
N VAL A 127 13.49 22.14 -14.56
CA VAL A 127 12.59 23.21 -14.98
C VAL A 127 13.39 24.51 -14.96
N VAL A 128 13.74 24.99 -16.14
CA VAL A 128 14.52 26.22 -16.34
C VAL A 128 13.57 27.39 -16.54
N ASN A 129 13.83 28.49 -15.83
CA ASN A 129 13.08 29.74 -15.97
C ASN A 129 11.56 29.56 -15.83
N GLU A 130 11.14 28.59 -14.99
CA GLU A 130 9.75 28.22 -14.69
C GLU A 130 8.91 27.68 -15.87
N LYS A 131 9.49 27.58 -17.07
CA LYS A 131 8.73 27.30 -18.30
C LYS A 131 9.28 26.12 -19.08
N GLU A 132 10.61 25.98 -19.13
CA GLU A 132 11.27 25.02 -20.00
C GLU A 132 11.59 23.75 -19.21
N TRP A 133 11.00 22.63 -19.61
CA TRP A 133 11.30 21.31 -19.05
C TRP A 133 12.38 20.65 -19.91
N ILE A 134 13.54 20.41 -19.31
CA ILE A 134 14.66 19.74 -19.99
C ILE A 134 15.07 18.49 -19.22
N PRO A 135 15.34 17.36 -19.90
CA PRO A 135 16.07 16.27 -19.28
C PRO A 135 17.49 16.74 -18.94
N ASP A 136 18.15 16.00 -18.06
CA ASP A 136 19.56 16.18 -17.76
C ASP A 136 20.42 15.88 -18.99
N PRO A 137 21.08 16.89 -19.59
CA PRO A 137 21.89 16.68 -20.79
C PRO A 137 23.14 15.85 -20.54
N ALA A 138 23.58 15.73 -19.28
CA ALA A 138 24.73 14.94 -18.89
C ALA A 138 24.38 13.48 -18.58
N ASN A 139 23.08 13.14 -18.52
CA ASN A 139 22.63 11.79 -18.24
C ASN A 139 22.31 11.04 -19.54
N SER A 140 23.01 9.93 -19.77
CA SER A 140 22.77 9.07 -20.93
C SER A 140 21.54 8.17 -20.79
N GLU A 141 21.01 8.01 -19.57
CA GLU A 141 19.85 7.18 -19.30
C GLU A 141 18.56 8.01 -19.28
N TYR A 142 17.64 7.64 -20.16
CA TYR A 142 16.34 8.29 -20.28
C TYR A 142 15.23 7.29 -20.52
N VAL A 143 14.02 7.69 -20.13
CA VAL A 143 12.78 6.93 -20.37
C VAL A 143 11.80 7.83 -21.11
N ILE A 144 11.19 7.28 -22.16
CA ILE A 144 10.13 7.95 -22.91
C ILE A 144 8.91 8.10 -21.99
N SER A 145 8.49 9.34 -21.79
CA SER A 145 7.27 9.71 -21.08
C SER A 145 6.03 9.38 -21.91
N ALA A 146 4.91 9.09 -21.22
CA ALA A 146 3.62 8.81 -21.85
C ALA A 146 3.10 9.96 -22.74
N PHE A 147 3.66 11.16 -22.60
CA PHE A 147 3.31 12.35 -23.35
C PHE A 147 4.31 12.69 -24.48
N GLY A 148 5.25 11.79 -24.79
CA GLY A 148 6.18 11.93 -25.92
C GLY A 148 7.46 12.73 -25.64
N GLY A 149 7.73 13.10 -24.38
CA GLY A 149 9.02 13.68 -23.94
C GLY A 149 9.97 12.63 -23.34
N GLU A 150 11.21 13.01 -23.04
CA GLU A 150 12.21 12.15 -22.38
C GLU A 150 12.44 12.62 -20.94
N ASN A 151 12.42 11.67 -20.00
CA ASN A 151 12.77 11.92 -18.60
C ASN A 151 14.14 11.28 -18.31
N SER A 152 15.02 11.99 -17.61
CA SER A 152 16.27 11.40 -17.13
C SER A 152 16.00 10.45 -15.97
N VAL A 153 16.84 9.42 -15.84
CA VAL A 153 16.70 8.39 -14.80
C VAL A 153 17.94 8.39 -13.90
N VAL A 154 17.72 8.35 -12.59
CA VAL A 154 18.78 8.10 -11.62
C VAL A 154 18.50 6.78 -10.90
N GLU A 155 19.49 5.87 -10.93
CA GLU A 155 19.49 4.64 -10.16
C GLU A 155 20.30 4.84 -8.88
N VAL A 156 19.64 4.62 -7.75
CA VAL A 156 20.24 4.70 -6.42
C VAL A 156 20.45 3.27 -5.94
N GLY A 157 21.72 2.82 -5.99
CA GLY A 157 22.07 1.46 -5.58
C GLY A 157 21.98 1.24 -4.08
N ASN A 158 21.83 -0.03 -3.67
CA ASN A 158 22.05 -0.43 -2.29
C ASN A 158 23.56 -0.41 -2.02
N SER A 159 24.09 0.69 -1.50
CA SER A 159 25.45 0.71 -0.95
C SER A 159 25.44 -0.09 0.35
N ILE A 160 25.83 -1.36 0.26
CA ILE A 160 25.94 -2.32 1.38
C ILE A 160 26.94 -1.78 2.41
#